data_AF-A0A2N0ZK93-F1
#
_entry.id   AF-A0A2N0ZK93-F1
#
_cell.length_a   1.000
_cell.length_b   1.000
_cell.length_c   1.000
_cell.angle_alpha   90.00
_cell.angle_beta   90.00
_cell.angle_gamma   90.00
#
_symmetry.space_group_name_H-M   'P 1'
#
loop_
_entity.id
_entity.type
_entity.pdbx_description
1 polymer ?
#
loop_
_entity_poly.entity_id
_entity_poly.type
_entity_poly.pdbx_seq_one_letter_code
_entity_poly.pdbx_strand_id
1 'polypeptide(L)'
;MMMRIYKPFWSYSIHKTEAWLAEMAIKGYELKRFNRVTRSFHFNSSSAKHITYKIGYDRTKLNPISSTLENDGWAFVDQQKSWYILKNERAIEEIHTTPVRSGIIRRNNLLSFLFSTIFIVITANLVFHLSLISMNLFNDGQVTIVQSPLWIITYTFWTFLLALYLLSIYSFIKLKSENKKLNNEHNVMDGLYDSCVSNSRKQEKQMKKEGKMIKHTRFGWMYSPDKLEEWLEAMEAKGYHLNRVNKLGTSFYFIKGEPRNISYCTDYQNISDENNLYMHKESGWCHIYSSYSSMQKWTIWSKEYEEDEIKPRIFTDSINRIKHAKKVASAYTLLFLPVLIIYIFILTLQLPLLNFSFSIDTLNPILYTFVLCLFSSFIIRSWLYYFRMKGDSQL
;
A
#
# COMPACT_ATOMS: atom_id res chain seq x y z
N MET A 1 -24.50 -8.02 -36.48
CA MET A 1 -23.66 -9.19 -36.19
C MET A 1 -22.95 -8.97 -34.86
N MET A 2 -22.88 -9.96 -33.96
CA MET A 2 -22.26 -9.79 -32.64
C MET A 2 -20.82 -10.31 -32.66
N MET A 3 -19.84 -9.41 -32.53
CA MET A 3 -18.41 -9.76 -32.57
C MET A 3 -17.91 -10.03 -31.15
N ARG A 4 -17.17 -11.12 -30.96
CA ARG A 4 -16.56 -11.50 -29.67
C ARG A 4 -15.04 -11.40 -29.75
N ILE A 5 -14.42 -10.64 -28.85
CA ILE A 5 -12.96 -10.50 -28.78
C ILE A 5 -12.46 -10.95 -27.41
N TYR A 6 -11.47 -11.85 -27.38
CA TYR A 6 -10.78 -12.27 -26.16
C TYR A 6 -9.64 -11.31 -25.82
N LYS A 7 -9.59 -10.83 -24.57
CA LYS A 7 -8.57 -9.89 -24.10
C LYS A 7 -8.05 -10.33 -22.72
N PRO A 8 -7.01 -11.18 -22.65
CA PRO A 8 -6.46 -11.61 -21.36
C PRO A 8 -5.86 -10.42 -20.61
N PHE A 9 -5.86 -10.50 -19.27
CA PHE A 9 -5.28 -9.46 -18.40
C PHE A 9 -5.82 -8.04 -18.59
N TRP A 10 -7.00 -7.86 -19.19
CA TRP A 10 -7.64 -6.54 -19.35
C TRP A 10 -7.72 -5.79 -18.01
N SER A 11 -8.03 -6.49 -16.92
CA SER A 11 -8.11 -5.92 -15.56
C SER A 11 -6.79 -5.44 -14.97
N TYR A 12 -5.65 -5.75 -15.61
CA TYR A 12 -4.31 -5.27 -15.20
C TYR A 12 -3.90 -4.02 -15.98
N SER A 13 -4.60 -3.71 -17.07
CA SER A 13 -4.31 -2.59 -17.98
C SER A 13 -5.61 -1.87 -18.31
N ILE A 14 -6.19 -1.21 -17.32
CA ILE A 14 -7.47 -0.52 -17.43
C ILE A 14 -7.40 0.58 -18.49
N HIS A 15 -6.40 1.45 -18.44
CA HIS A 15 -6.27 2.55 -19.42
C HIS A 15 -6.11 2.02 -20.85
N LYS A 16 -5.30 0.98 -21.04
CA LYS A 16 -5.15 0.34 -22.36
C LYS A 16 -6.43 -0.34 -22.84
N THR A 17 -7.24 -0.84 -21.91
CA THR A 17 -8.52 -1.47 -22.23
C THR A 17 -9.56 -0.41 -22.58
N GLU A 18 -9.61 0.70 -21.85
CA GLU A 18 -10.48 1.85 -22.14
C GLU A 18 -10.15 2.48 -23.50
N ALA A 19 -8.87 2.75 -23.77
CA ALA A 19 -8.42 3.27 -25.06
C ALA A 19 -8.78 2.32 -26.21
N TRP A 20 -8.57 1.02 -26.01
CA TRP A 20 -8.96 0.01 -26.98
C TRP A 20 -10.49 -0.03 -27.21
N LEU A 21 -11.31 0.11 -26.17
CA LEU A 21 -12.77 0.18 -26.32
C LEU A 21 -13.19 1.42 -27.13
N ALA A 22 -12.55 2.56 -26.90
CA ALA A 22 -12.78 3.79 -27.68
C ALA A 22 -12.38 3.60 -29.16
N GLU A 23 -11.23 2.96 -29.43
CA GLU A 23 -10.82 2.60 -30.80
C GLU A 23 -11.83 1.67 -31.49
N MET A 24 -12.44 0.74 -30.75
CA MET A 24 -13.49 -0.13 -31.29
C MET A 24 -14.75 0.67 -31.66
N ALA A 25 -15.14 1.66 -30.85
CA ALA A 25 -16.28 2.52 -31.16
C ALA A 25 -16.04 3.39 -32.41
N ILE A 26 -14.81 3.90 -32.59
CA ILE A 26 -14.42 4.62 -33.82
C ILE A 26 -14.52 3.72 -35.05
N LYS A 27 -14.24 2.43 -34.91
CA LYS A 27 -14.40 1.43 -35.98
C LYS A 27 -15.85 1.00 -36.23
N GLY A 28 -16.83 1.57 -35.53
CA GLY A 28 -18.24 1.21 -35.64
C GLY A 28 -18.62 -0.04 -34.83
N TYR A 29 -17.91 -0.33 -33.75
CA TYR A 29 -18.24 -1.43 -32.83
C TYR A 29 -18.55 -0.90 -31.43
N GLU A 30 -19.80 -0.99 -31.03
CA GLU A 30 -20.24 -0.55 -29.71
C GLU A 30 -20.26 -1.73 -28.73
N LEU A 31 -19.70 -1.52 -27.53
CA LEU A 31 -19.66 -2.55 -26.50
C LEU A 31 -21.07 -2.81 -25.96
N LYS A 32 -21.53 -4.07 -26.01
CA LYS A 32 -22.82 -4.48 -25.45
C LYS A 32 -22.65 -5.17 -24.10
N ARG A 33 -21.67 -6.05 -23.98
CA ARG A 33 -21.43 -6.80 -22.75
C ARG A 33 -19.97 -7.24 -22.65
N PHE A 34 -19.51 -7.49 -21.45
CA PHE A 34 -18.26 -8.21 -21.23
C PHE A 34 -18.48 -9.44 -20.34
N ASN A 35 -17.56 -10.39 -20.41
CA ASN A 35 -17.56 -11.54 -19.51
C ASN A 35 -16.22 -11.59 -18.78
N ARG A 36 -16.27 -11.39 -17.46
CA ARG A 36 -15.06 -11.34 -16.63
C ARG A 36 -14.34 -12.68 -16.52
N VAL A 37 -15.05 -13.80 -16.62
CA VAL A 37 -14.50 -15.16 -16.44
C VAL A 37 -13.81 -15.61 -17.72
N THR A 38 -14.50 -15.51 -18.85
CA THR A 38 -13.94 -15.84 -20.17
C THR A 38 -13.07 -14.73 -20.74
N ARG A 39 -12.97 -13.58 -20.05
CA ARG A 39 -12.19 -12.39 -20.44
C ARG A 39 -12.48 -11.92 -21.87
N SER A 40 -13.75 -11.97 -22.26
CA SER A 40 -14.18 -11.65 -23.62
C SER A 40 -15.21 -10.52 -23.64
N PHE A 41 -15.07 -9.62 -24.60
CA PHE A 41 -15.94 -8.48 -24.85
C PHE A 41 -16.80 -8.76 -26.08
N HIS A 42 -18.08 -8.39 -26.02
CA HIS A 42 -19.06 -8.62 -27.07
C HIS A 42 -19.54 -7.27 -27.60
N PHE A 43 -19.42 -7.08 -28.91
CA PHE A 43 -19.73 -5.84 -29.58
C PHE A 43 -20.87 -6.02 -30.58
N ASN A 44 -21.66 -4.97 -30.74
CA ASN A 44 -22.60 -4.83 -31.84
C ASN A 44 -22.00 -3.92 -32.91
N SER A 45 -22.31 -4.22 -34.18
CA SER A 45 -22.10 -3.26 -35.27
C SER A 45 -22.98 -2.01 -35.02
N SER A 46 -22.34 -0.85 -34.99
CA SER A 46 -22.94 0.48 -34.77
C SER A 46 -22.27 1.49 -35.73
N SER A 47 -22.72 2.74 -35.76
CA SER A 47 -22.02 3.78 -36.51
C SER A 47 -20.69 4.14 -35.82
N ALA A 48 -19.72 4.64 -36.59
CA ALA A 48 -18.48 5.14 -36.05
C ALA A 48 -18.76 6.34 -35.13
N LYS A 49 -18.37 6.23 -33.86
CA LYS A 49 -18.61 7.26 -32.84
C LYS A 49 -17.38 7.44 -31.94
N HIS A 50 -17.15 8.66 -31.51
CA HIS A 50 -16.21 8.95 -30.42
C HIS A 50 -16.89 8.67 -29.09
N ILE A 51 -16.63 7.49 -28.52
CA ILE A 51 -17.19 7.08 -27.21
C ILE A 51 -16.05 6.93 -26.21
N THR A 52 -16.16 7.62 -25.09
CA THR A 52 -15.25 7.46 -23.96
C THR A 52 -15.77 6.37 -23.04
N TYR A 53 -14.96 5.33 -22.82
CA TYR A 53 -15.29 4.25 -21.88
C TYR A 53 -14.50 4.40 -20.57
N LYS A 54 -15.16 4.16 -19.44
CA LYS A 54 -14.53 4.11 -18.12
C LYS A 54 -14.95 2.84 -17.39
N ILE A 55 -13.97 2.09 -16.90
CA ILE A 55 -14.18 0.80 -16.22
C ILE A 55 -14.12 1.03 -14.72
N GLY A 56 -15.16 0.68 -13.98
CA GLY A 56 -15.15 0.76 -12.52
C GLY A 56 -15.05 -0.59 -11.82
N TYR A 57 -14.67 -0.56 -10.55
CA TYR A 57 -14.73 -1.72 -9.67
C TYR A 57 -15.38 -1.36 -8.34
N ASP A 58 -16.54 -1.93 -8.05
CA ASP A 58 -17.25 -1.74 -6.79
C ASP A 58 -17.89 -3.06 -6.34
N ARG A 59 -17.74 -3.41 -5.06
CA ARG A 59 -18.24 -4.67 -4.48
C ARG A 59 -19.71 -4.58 -4.06
N THR A 60 -20.25 -3.39 -3.85
CA THR A 60 -21.68 -3.19 -3.57
C THR A 60 -22.49 -3.34 -4.86
N LYS A 61 -23.52 -4.21 -4.84
CA LYS A 61 -24.38 -4.47 -6.01
C LYS A 61 -25.29 -3.26 -6.29
N LEU A 62 -25.54 -3.02 -7.59
CA LEU A 62 -26.55 -2.13 -8.15
C LEU A 62 -26.51 -0.70 -7.59
N ASN A 63 -25.40 -0.01 -7.78
CA ASN A 63 -25.43 1.45 -7.72
C ASN A 63 -26.01 1.95 -9.05
N PRO A 64 -27.18 2.60 -9.09
CA PRO A 64 -27.43 3.54 -10.18
C PRO A 64 -26.24 4.50 -10.22
N ILE A 65 -25.84 4.87 -11.43
CA ILE A 65 -24.84 5.91 -11.66
C ILE A 65 -25.22 7.10 -10.76
N SER A 66 -24.25 7.74 -10.11
CA SER A 66 -24.57 8.91 -9.28
C SER A 66 -25.25 9.96 -10.15
N SER A 67 -26.23 10.68 -9.62
CA SER A 67 -26.94 11.73 -10.37
C SER A 67 -25.99 12.73 -11.01
N THR A 68 -24.85 13.01 -10.37
CA THR A 68 -23.77 13.84 -10.91
C THR A 68 -23.16 13.29 -12.20
N LEU A 69 -22.86 11.98 -12.25
CA LEU A 69 -22.28 11.33 -13.43
C LEU A 69 -23.33 11.22 -14.55
N GLU A 70 -24.58 10.94 -14.21
CA GLU A 70 -25.68 10.88 -15.18
C GLU A 70 -25.93 12.25 -15.83
N ASN A 71 -25.94 13.33 -15.03
CA ASN A 71 -26.05 14.71 -15.53
C ASN A 71 -24.86 15.08 -16.44
N ASP A 72 -23.68 14.53 -16.17
CA ASP A 72 -22.47 14.73 -16.99
C ASP A 72 -22.42 13.81 -18.24
N GLY A 73 -23.49 13.06 -18.50
CA GLY A 73 -23.66 12.26 -19.71
C GLY A 73 -23.09 10.84 -19.63
N TRP A 74 -22.72 10.37 -18.43
CA TRP A 74 -22.30 8.98 -18.24
C TRP A 74 -23.50 8.03 -18.26
N ALA A 75 -23.43 7.03 -19.14
CA ALA A 75 -24.42 5.97 -19.25
C ALA A 75 -23.82 4.60 -18.94
N PHE A 76 -24.63 3.72 -18.38
CA PHE A 76 -24.21 2.37 -18.01
C PHE A 76 -24.21 1.45 -19.23
N VAL A 77 -23.15 0.64 -19.38
CA VAL A 77 -23.07 -0.36 -20.45
C VAL A 77 -23.41 -1.76 -19.92
N ASP A 78 -22.64 -2.26 -18.96
CA ASP A 78 -22.77 -3.61 -18.42
C ASP A 78 -22.06 -3.72 -17.06
N GLN A 79 -22.51 -4.64 -16.21
CA GLN A 79 -21.85 -5.00 -14.94
C GLN A 79 -21.79 -6.51 -14.76
N GLN A 80 -20.60 -6.99 -14.42
CA GLN A 80 -20.32 -8.38 -14.09
C GLN A 80 -19.76 -8.48 -12.67
N LYS A 81 -20.61 -8.86 -11.72
CA LYS A 81 -20.31 -8.83 -10.28
C LYS A 81 -19.81 -7.44 -9.87
N SER A 82 -18.53 -7.34 -9.51
CA SER A 82 -17.93 -6.11 -9.00
C SER A 82 -17.32 -5.21 -10.07
N TRP A 83 -17.35 -5.62 -11.34
CA TRP A 83 -16.83 -4.81 -12.44
C TRP A 83 -17.99 -4.20 -13.21
N TYR A 84 -17.89 -2.91 -13.53
CA TYR A 84 -18.86 -2.23 -14.38
C TYR A 84 -18.15 -1.37 -15.43
N ILE A 85 -18.85 -1.06 -16.51
CA ILE A 85 -18.34 -0.21 -17.59
C ILE A 85 -19.36 0.89 -17.85
N LEU A 86 -18.87 2.12 -17.85
CA LEU A 86 -19.61 3.32 -18.21
C LEU A 86 -19.14 3.81 -19.59
N LYS A 87 -20.04 4.45 -20.32
CA LYS A 87 -19.73 5.15 -21.57
C LYS A 87 -20.18 6.60 -21.49
N ASN A 88 -19.50 7.49 -22.20
CA ASN A 88 -19.92 8.87 -22.41
C ASN A 88 -19.68 9.21 -23.89
N GLU A 89 -20.67 9.82 -24.54
CA GLU A 89 -20.64 10.18 -25.97
C GLU A 89 -20.28 11.68 -26.17
N ARG A 90 -20.13 12.45 -25.09
CA ARG A 90 -19.67 13.86 -25.14
C ARG A 90 -18.19 13.95 -25.47
N ALA A 91 -17.77 15.12 -25.99
CA ALA A 91 -16.37 15.39 -26.24
C ALA A 91 -15.56 15.34 -24.94
N ILE A 92 -14.30 14.88 -25.01
CA ILE A 92 -13.44 14.70 -23.81
C ILE A 92 -13.30 16.01 -23.01
N GLU A 93 -13.35 17.16 -23.69
CA GLU A 93 -13.23 18.50 -23.12
C GLU A 93 -14.46 18.92 -22.28
N GLU A 94 -15.63 18.32 -22.54
CA GLU A 94 -16.89 18.61 -21.85
C GLU A 94 -17.13 17.69 -20.64
N ILE A 95 -16.28 16.68 -20.45
CA ILE A 95 -16.41 15.72 -19.35
C ILE A 95 -15.68 16.28 -18.14
N HIS A 96 -16.45 16.81 -17.19
CA HIS A 96 -15.89 17.39 -15.96
C HIS A 96 -15.80 16.39 -14.81
N THR A 97 -16.63 15.35 -14.83
CA THR A 97 -16.68 14.35 -13.77
C THR A 97 -16.24 12.99 -14.28
N THR A 98 -15.49 12.26 -13.45
CA THR A 98 -15.04 10.90 -13.76
C THR A 98 -15.38 9.95 -12.62
N PRO A 99 -15.65 8.67 -12.92
CA PRO A 99 -16.02 7.71 -11.89
C PRO A 99 -14.84 7.42 -10.95
N VAL A 100 -15.15 7.28 -9.66
CA VAL A 100 -14.18 6.99 -8.60
C VAL A 100 -13.45 5.66 -8.86
N ARG A 101 -12.11 5.68 -8.77
CA ARG A 101 -11.23 4.53 -9.11
C ARG A 101 -10.63 3.81 -7.91
N SER A 102 -10.95 4.22 -6.69
CA SER A 102 -10.41 3.67 -5.44
C SER A 102 -10.59 2.15 -5.32
N GLY A 103 -11.74 1.62 -5.76
CA GLY A 103 -12.01 0.18 -5.74
C GLY A 103 -11.06 -0.65 -6.61
N ILE A 104 -10.63 -0.13 -7.77
CA ILE A 104 -9.66 -0.79 -8.65
C ILE A 104 -8.29 -0.79 -7.99
N ILE A 105 -7.87 0.36 -7.46
CA ILE A 105 -6.59 0.52 -6.77
C ILE A 105 -6.49 -0.47 -5.60
N ARG A 106 -7.54 -0.56 -4.77
CA ARG A 106 -7.65 -1.52 -3.66
C ARG A 106 -7.50 -2.96 -4.12
N ARG A 107 -8.22 -3.37 -5.17
CA ARG A 107 -8.10 -4.72 -5.73
C ARG A 107 -6.68 -4.99 -6.21
N ASN A 108 -6.10 -4.06 -6.95
CA ASN A 108 -4.77 -4.21 -7.53
C ASN A 108 -3.69 -4.30 -6.45
N ASN A 109 -3.79 -3.50 -5.38
CA ASN A 109 -2.89 -3.59 -4.23
C ASN A 109 -2.97 -4.96 -3.54
N LEU A 110 -4.18 -5.50 -3.34
CA LEU A 110 -4.37 -6.83 -2.78
C LEU A 110 -3.73 -7.92 -3.65
N LEU A 111 -3.92 -7.84 -4.98
CA LEU A 111 -3.31 -8.79 -5.92
C LEU A 111 -1.79 -8.65 -5.97
N SER A 112 -1.26 -7.42 -6.01
CA SER A 112 0.18 -7.17 -5.96
C SER A 112 0.79 -7.77 -4.71
N PHE A 113 0.14 -7.60 -3.54
CA PHE A 113 0.59 -8.22 -2.30
C PHE A 113 0.60 -9.75 -2.40
N LEU A 114 -0.48 -10.37 -2.87
CA LEU A 114 -0.55 -11.82 -3.02
C LEU A 114 0.56 -12.37 -3.93
N PHE A 115 0.80 -11.74 -5.09
CA PHE A 115 1.88 -12.14 -5.99
C PHE A 115 3.28 -11.85 -5.42
N SER A 116 3.46 -10.78 -4.65
CA SER A 116 4.71 -10.54 -3.91
C SER A 116 4.98 -11.63 -2.89
N THR A 117 3.96 -12.07 -2.14
CA THR A 117 4.10 -13.15 -1.17
C THR A 117 4.47 -14.46 -1.85
N ILE A 118 3.79 -14.82 -2.95
CA ILE A 118 4.12 -16.02 -3.74
C ILE A 118 5.56 -15.95 -4.25
N PHE A 119 5.97 -14.81 -4.81
CA PHE A 119 7.33 -14.57 -5.27
C PHE A 119 8.36 -14.79 -4.15
N ILE A 120 8.16 -14.16 -2.99
CA ILE A 120 9.07 -14.28 -1.83
C ILE A 120 9.18 -15.74 -1.37
N VAL A 121 8.06 -16.46 -1.28
CA VAL A 121 8.06 -17.87 -0.86
C VAL A 121 8.84 -18.75 -1.84
N ILE A 122 8.62 -18.58 -3.15
CA ILE A 122 9.36 -19.33 -4.18
C ILE A 122 10.86 -18.96 -4.14
N THR A 123 11.20 -17.68 -4.02
CA THR A 123 12.60 -17.23 -3.88
C THR A 123 13.26 -17.81 -2.64
N ALA A 124 12.61 -17.76 -1.48
CA ALA A 124 13.15 -18.29 -0.23
C ALA A 124 13.38 -19.80 -0.32
N ASN A 125 12.45 -20.54 -0.94
CA ASN A 125 12.61 -21.96 -1.18
C ASN A 125 13.78 -22.25 -2.13
N LEU A 126 13.93 -21.49 -3.21
CA LEU A 126 15.04 -21.63 -4.16
C LEU A 126 16.39 -21.32 -3.49
N VAL A 127 16.48 -20.25 -2.69
CA VAL A 127 17.69 -19.92 -1.92
C VAL A 127 18.03 -21.03 -0.93
N PHE A 128 17.04 -21.60 -0.24
CA PHE A 128 17.25 -22.73 0.66
C PHE A 128 17.83 -23.95 -0.08
N HIS A 129 17.28 -24.33 -1.23
CA HIS A 129 17.80 -25.46 -2.01
C HIS A 129 19.21 -25.20 -2.56
N LEU A 130 19.48 -23.98 -3.04
CA LEU A 130 20.82 -23.58 -3.47
C LEU A 130 21.82 -23.62 -2.30
N SER A 131 21.40 -23.23 -1.10
CA SER A 131 22.25 -23.28 0.09
C SER A 131 22.61 -24.73 0.46
N LEU A 132 21.66 -25.66 0.40
CA LEU A 132 21.91 -27.09 0.63
C LEU A 132 22.89 -27.66 -0.40
N ILE A 133 22.73 -27.33 -1.68
CA ILE A 133 23.65 -27.76 -2.74
C ILE A 133 25.05 -27.18 -2.47
N SER A 134 25.14 -25.89 -2.11
CA SER A 134 26.43 -25.26 -1.83
C SER A 134 27.16 -25.94 -0.66
N MET A 135 26.47 -26.27 0.44
CA MET A 135 27.08 -26.96 1.59
C MET A 135 27.64 -28.33 1.21
N ASN A 136 27.00 -29.05 0.28
CA ASN A 136 27.48 -30.33 -0.21
C ASN A 136 28.66 -30.20 -1.19
N LEU A 137 28.75 -29.09 -1.94
CA LEU A 137 29.89 -28.83 -2.84
C LEU A 137 31.17 -28.40 -2.10
N PHE A 138 31.03 -27.75 -0.94
CA PHE A 138 32.16 -27.28 -0.13
C PHE A 138 32.64 -28.28 0.93
N ASN A 139 31.88 -29.35 1.18
CA ASN A 139 32.35 -30.49 1.96
C ASN A 139 32.88 -31.55 1.00
N ASP A 140 34.02 -32.19 1.31
CA ASP A 140 34.62 -33.31 0.53
C ASP A 140 33.75 -34.60 0.49
N GLY A 141 32.45 -34.48 0.70
CA GLY A 141 31.49 -35.56 0.59
C GLY A 141 31.34 -36.01 -0.87
N GLN A 142 31.33 -37.33 -1.09
CA GLN A 142 31.01 -37.88 -2.41
C GLN A 142 29.54 -37.59 -2.74
N VAL A 143 29.32 -36.62 -3.64
CA VAL A 143 27.97 -36.30 -4.14
C VAL A 143 27.51 -37.41 -5.07
N THR A 144 26.59 -38.26 -4.60
CA THR A 144 25.96 -39.29 -5.44
C THR A 144 24.73 -38.72 -6.13
N ILE A 145 24.76 -38.64 -7.46
CA ILE A 145 23.61 -38.20 -8.25
C ILE A 145 22.68 -39.40 -8.46
N VAL A 146 21.59 -39.44 -7.71
CA VAL A 146 20.54 -40.47 -7.87
C VAL A 146 19.45 -39.93 -8.79
N GLN A 147 19.11 -40.66 -9.86
CA GLN A 147 18.01 -40.27 -10.74
C GLN A 147 16.67 -40.42 -10.02
N SER A 148 15.82 -39.39 -10.09
CA SER A 148 14.47 -39.46 -9.54
C SER A 148 13.62 -40.45 -10.32
N PRO A 149 13.01 -41.47 -9.67
CA PRO A 149 12.11 -42.41 -10.33
C PRO A 149 10.85 -41.73 -10.89
N LEU A 150 10.53 -40.50 -10.44
CA LEU A 150 9.39 -39.69 -10.87
C LEU A 150 9.82 -38.43 -11.64
N TRP A 151 10.85 -38.54 -12.49
CA TRP A 151 11.46 -37.41 -13.19
C TRP A 151 10.45 -36.50 -13.93
N ILE A 152 9.43 -37.06 -14.59
CA ILE A 152 8.39 -36.29 -15.29
C ILE A 152 7.63 -35.38 -14.31
N ILE A 153 7.25 -35.90 -13.14
CA ILE A 153 6.54 -35.15 -12.11
C ILE A 153 7.45 -34.04 -11.58
N THR A 154 8.74 -34.33 -11.38
CA THR A 154 9.72 -33.34 -10.94
C THR A 154 9.87 -32.18 -11.94
N TYR A 155 10.07 -32.46 -13.23
CA TYR A 155 10.22 -31.40 -14.25
C TYR A 155 8.94 -30.61 -14.50
N THR A 156 7.78 -31.27 -14.48
CA THR A 156 6.49 -30.57 -14.63
C THR A 156 6.22 -29.64 -13.44
N PHE A 157 6.53 -30.07 -12.22
CA PHE A 157 6.45 -29.22 -11.02
C PHE A 157 7.39 -28.01 -11.10
N TRP A 158 8.66 -28.21 -11.47
CA TRP A 158 9.62 -27.10 -11.64
C TRP A 158 9.20 -26.13 -12.74
N THR A 159 8.67 -26.63 -13.86
CA THR A 159 8.16 -25.80 -14.96
C THR A 159 6.97 -24.96 -14.49
N PHE A 160 6.05 -25.55 -13.72
CA PHE A 160 4.93 -24.82 -13.11
C PHE A 160 5.41 -23.74 -12.13
N LEU A 161 6.38 -24.04 -11.26
CA LEU A 161 6.97 -23.06 -10.34
C LEU A 161 7.64 -21.91 -11.08
N LEU A 162 8.39 -22.18 -12.16
CA LEU A 162 9.01 -21.16 -12.98
C LEU A 162 7.95 -20.26 -13.65
N ALA A 163 6.89 -20.85 -14.21
CA ALA A 163 5.80 -20.10 -14.79
C ALA A 163 5.10 -19.21 -13.75
N LEU A 164 4.86 -19.73 -12.54
CA LEU A 164 4.26 -18.99 -11.44
C LEU A 164 5.18 -17.85 -10.94
N TYR A 165 6.49 -18.09 -10.91
CA TYR A 165 7.50 -17.09 -10.55
C TYR A 165 7.50 -15.91 -11.54
N LEU A 166 7.56 -16.20 -12.84
CA LEU A 166 7.49 -15.18 -13.90
C LEU A 166 6.16 -14.43 -13.89
N LEU A 167 5.04 -15.14 -13.69
CA LEU A 167 3.71 -14.54 -13.56
C LEU A 167 3.63 -13.59 -12.35
N SER A 168 4.29 -13.93 -11.25
CA SER A 168 4.32 -13.10 -10.03
C SER A 168 5.06 -11.78 -10.26
N ILE A 169 6.23 -11.85 -10.91
CA ILE A 169 7.01 -10.66 -11.32
C ILE A 169 6.17 -9.78 -12.26
N TYR A 170 5.62 -10.38 -13.33
CA TYR A 170 4.80 -9.67 -14.31
C TYR A 170 3.60 -8.98 -13.63
N SER A 171 2.87 -9.70 -12.79
CA SER A 171 1.68 -9.19 -12.11
C SER A 171 2.03 -8.02 -11.19
N PHE A 172 3.11 -8.15 -10.41
CA PHE A 172 3.53 -7.08 -9.51
C PHE A 172 3.90 -5.80 -10.26
N ILE A 173 4.77 -5.90 -11.28
CA ILE A 173 5.21 -4.74 -12.07
C ILE A 173 4.00 -4.09 -12.75
N LYS A 174 3.14 -4.90 -13.36
CA LYS A 174 2.03 -4.40 -14.17
C LYS A 174 0.98 -3.70 -13.32
N LEU A 175 0.58 -4.31 -12.20
CA LEU A 175 -0.41 -3.74 -11.28
C LEU A 175 0.12 -2.46 -10.61
N LYS A 176 1.39 -2.41 -10.21
CA LYS A 176 1.99 -1.17 -9.66
C LYS A 176 2.08 -0.06 -10.69
N SER A 177 2.48 -0.37 -11.92
CA SER A 177 2.52 0.60 -13.01
C SER A 177 1.13 1.18 -13.29
N GLU A 178 0.11 0.33 -13.31
CA GLU A 178 -1.27 0.75 -13.54
C GLU A 178 -1.83 1.58 -12.37
N ASN A 179 -1.60 1.15 -11.12
CA ASN A 179 -1.99 1.91 -9.94
C ASN A 179 -1.33 3.28 -9.89
N LYS A 180 -0.07 3.41 -10.31
CA LYS A 180 0.59 4.72 -10.43
C LYS A 180 -0.16 5.64 -11.39
N LYS A 181 -0.68 5.11 -12.51
CA LYS A 181 -1.47 5.89 -13.47
C LYS A 181 -2.83 6.29 -12.90
N LEU A 182 -3.55 5.33 -12.29
CA LEU A 182 -4.84 5.60 -11.64
C LEU A 182 -4.70 6.65 -10.53
N ASN A 183 -3.65 6.54 -9.70
CA ASN A 183 -3.36 7.53 -8.67
C ASN A 183 -2.97 8.88 -9.26
N ASN A 184 -2.28 8.92 -10.40
CA ASN A 184 -1.95 10.19 -11.05
C ASN A 184 -3.20 10.87 -11.61
N GLU A 185 -4.15 10.13 -12.20
CA GLU A 185 -5.45 10.70 -12.63
C GLU A 185 -6.20 11.29 -11.43
N HIS A 186 -6.19 10.60 -10.29
CA HIS A 186 -6.75 11.12 -9.04
C HIS A 186 -5.98 12.34 -8.51
N ASN A 187 -4.65 12.29 -8.49
CA ASN A 187 -3.80 13.38 -8.02
C ASN A 187 -3.81 14.61 -8.95
N VAL A 188 -4.19 14.49 -10.22
CA VAL A 188 -4.39 15.64 -11.13
C VAL A 188 -5.69 16.37 -10.77
N MET A 189 -6.72 15.64 -10.31
CA MET A 189 -7.90 16.25 -9.68
C MET A 189 -7.55 16.86 -8.30
N ASP A 190 -6.67 16.23 -7.53
CA ASP A 190 -6.13 16.80 -6.27
C ASP A 190 -5.04 17.86 -6.49
N GLY A 191 -4.56 18.04 -7.72
CA GLY A 191 -3.44 18.92 -8.08
C GLY A 191 -3.76 20.41 -7.95
N LEU A 192 -5.01 20.75 -7.66
CA LEU A 192 -5.47 22.07 -7.24
C LEU A 192 -5.32 22.31 -5.72
N TYR A 193 -4.87 21.31 -4.96
CA TYR A 193 -4.84 21.35 -3.50
C TYR A 193 -3.46 20.94 -2.96
N ASP A 194 -2.52 21.89 -3.00
CA ASP A 194 -1.14 21.78 -2.52
C ASP A 194 -1.00 21.10 -1.14
N SER A 195 0.10 20.36 -0.96
CA SER A 195 0.63 20.04 0.37
C SER A 195 1.14 21.34 0.99
N CYS A 196 0.74 21.65 2.22
CA CYS A 196 1.17 22.88 2.92
C CYS A 196 2.70 23.00 3.10
N VAL A 197 3.44 21.94 2.79
CA VAL A 197 4.89 21.87 2.92
C VAL A 197 5.50 21.42 1.58
N SER A 198 5.45 22.32 0.59
CA SER A 198 5.97 22.11 -0.77
C SER A 198 7.13 23.05 -1.05
N ASN A 199 8.27 22.84 -0.40
CA ASN A 199 9.51 23.49 -0.84
C ASN A 199 10.04 22.77 -2.08
N SER A 200 10.35 23.53 -3.14
CA SER A 200 10.92 22.95 -4.36
C SER A 200 12.24 22.22 -4.02
N ARG A 201 12.52 21.07 -4.65
CA ARG A 201 13.78 20.31 -4.43
C ARG A 201 15.05 21.16 -4.60
N LYS A 202 14.96 22.30 -5.28
CA LYS A 202 16.04 23.29 -5.43
C LYS A 202 16.24 24.12 -4.16
N GLN A 203 15.16 24.66 -3.56
CA GLN A 203 15.21 25.34 -2.25
C GLN A 203 15.71 24.42 -1.14
N GLU A 204 15.31 23.14 -1.13
CA GLU A 204 15.81 22.18 -0.15
C GLU A 204 17.34 21.97 -0.25
N LYS A 205 17.88 21.90 -1.46
CA LYS A 205 19.33 21.75 -1.68
C LYS A 205 20.09 22.99 -1.24
N GLN A 206 19.51 24.17 -1.43
CA GLN A 206 20.09 25.44 -1.01
C GLN A 206 20.07 25.58 0.53
N MET A 207 18.94 25.28 1.17
CA MET A 207 18.82 25.30 2.64
C MET A 207 19.72 24.27 3.34
N LYS A 208 19.99 23.12 2.70
CA LYS A 208 21.01 22.16 3.18
C LYS A 208 22.42 22.71 3.11
N LYS A 209 22.76 23.45 2.05
CA LYS A 209 24.07 24.10 1.90
C LYS A 209 24.25 25.22 2.94
N GLU A 210 23.17 25.92 3.27
CA GLU A 210 23.16 26.99 4.28
C GLU A 210 23.14 26.49 5.74
N GLY A 211 23.11 25.17 5.98
CA GLY A 211 23.08 24.60 7.34
C GLY A 211 21.79 24.86 8.14
N LYS A 212 20.74 25.36 7.47
CA LYS A 212 19.43 25.67 8.09
C LYS A 212 18.53 24.45 8.26
N MET A 213 18.95 23.29 7.79
CA MET A 213 18.18 22.05 7.81
C MET A 213 18.81 20.99 8.74
N ILE A 214 18.02 20.46 9.65
CA ILE A 214 18.44 19.39 10.58
C ILE A 214 17.68 18.11 10.25
N LYS A 215 18.37 16.97 10.33
CA LYS A 215 17.78 15.64 10.14
C LYS A 215 17.76 14.88 11.46
N HIS A 216 16.58 14.46 11.89
CA HIS A 216 16.42 13.49 12.98
C HIS A 216 15.86 12.17 12.44
N THR A 217 16.37 11.05 12.95
CA THR A 217 15.89 9.72 12.56
C THR A 217 15.19 9.07 13.73
N ARG A 218 13.95 8.60 13.51
CA ARG A 218 13.12 7.91 14.49
C ARG A 218 12.65 6.59 13.87
N PHE A 219 13.12 5.48 14.41
CA PHE A 219 12.68 4.15 14.00
C PHE A 219 11.50 3.69 14.85
N GLY A 220 10.53 3.02 14.24
CA GLY A 220 9.44 2.35 14.96
C GLY A 220 8.43 3.28 15.64
N TRP A 221 8.30 4.54 15.21
CA TRP A 221 7.32 5.48 15.76
C TRP A 221 5.87 5.01 15.55
N MET A 222 5.61 4.19 14.54
CA MET A 222 4.28 3.60 14.26
C MET A 222 3.74 2.74 15.41
N TYR A 223 4.62 2.28 16.31
CA TYR A 223 4.23 1.50 17.50
C TYR A 223 3.95 2.38 18.73
N SER A 224 4.22 3.68 18.65
CA SER A 224 3.93 4.69 19.68
C SER A 224 3.70 6.06 19.02
N PRO A 225 2.60 6.20 18.26
CA PRO A 225 2.30 7.41 17.49
C PRO A 225 2.18 8.66 18.38
N ASP A 226 1.60 8.51 19.56
CA ASP A 226 1.49 9.55 20.60
C ASP A 226 2.83 10.22 20.93
N LYS A 227 3.86 9.41 21.16
CA LYS A 227 5.21 9.92 21.46
C LYS A 227 5.84 10.65 20.27
N LEU A 228 5.43 10.30 19.05
CA LEU A 228 5.88 11.03 17.87
C LEU A 228 5.21 12.39 17.78
N GLU A 229 3.91 12.45 18.02
CA GLU A 229 3.14 13.71 18.02
C GLU A 229 3.76 14.69 19.03
N GLU A 230 3.87 14.30 20.30
CA GLU A 230 4.51 15.12 21.34
C GLU A 230 5.92 15.57 20.96
N TRP A 231 6.71 14.68 20.36
CA TRP A 231 8.07 15.01 19.93
C TRP A 231 8.09 16.01 18.78
N LEU A 232 7.17 15.90 17.81
CA LEU A 232 7.06 16.85 16.70
C LEU A 232 6.60 18.23 17.20
N GLU A 233 5.64 18.26 18.11
CA GLU A 233 5.16 19.49 18.75
C GLU A 233 6.28 20.17 19.56
N ALA A 234 7.04 19.40 20.34
CA ALA A 234 8.18 19.91 21.10
C ALA A 234 9.34 20.41 20.20
N MET A 235 9.42 19.93 18.95
CA MET A 235 10.39 20.45 17.96
C MET A 235 9.90 21.77 17.37
N GLU A 236 8.61 21.90 17.03
CA GLU A 236 8.01 23.16 16.55
C GLU A 236 8.10 24.27 17.60
N ALA A 237 7.84 23.96 18.88
CA ALA A 237 7.99 24.90 19.99
C ALA A 237 9.44 25.39 20.19
N LYS A 238 10.43 24.65 19.68
CA LYS A 238 11.85 25.04 19.68
C LYS A 238 12.26 25.81 18.41
N GLY A 239 11.32 26.13 17.53
CA GLY A 239 11.58 26.76 16.23
C GLY A 239 12.09 25.79 15.17
N TYR A 240 11.83 24.48 15.30
CA TYR A 240 12.16 23.49 14.28
C TYR A 240 10.91 23.06 13.51
N HIS A 241 10.74 23.62 12.32
CA HIS A 241 9.60 23.38 11.46
C HIS A 241 9.74 22.08 10.67
N LEU A 242 8.78 21.17 10.78
CA LEU A 242 8.81 19.93 10.00
C LEU A 242 8.61 20.24 8.51
N ASN A 243 9.64 20.02 7.71
CA ASN A 243 9.59 20.24 6.27
C ASN A 243 9.30 18.95 5.49
N ARG A 244 9.89 17.82 5.90
CA ARG A 244 9.72 16.59 5.13
C ARG A 244 9.93 15.35 5.97
N VAL A 245 9.18 14.31 5.64
CA VAL A 245 9.46 12.94 6.08
C VAL A 245 9.96 12.13 4.89
N ASN A 246 11.00 11.31 5.09
CA ASN A 246 11.50 10.43 4.04
C ASN A 246 10.44 9.40 3.63
N LYS A 247 10.56 8.83 2.42
CA LYS A 247 9.64 7.82 1.88
C LYS A 247 9.47 6.57 2.76
N LEU A 248 10.48 6.26 3.57
CA LEU A 248 10.45 5.15 4.52
C LEU A 248 9.76 5.52 5.85
N GLY A 249 9.43 6.79 6.06
CA GLY A 249 8.83 7.29 7.29
C GLY A 249 9.81 7.49 8.45
N THR A 250 11.08 7.10 8.32
CA THR A 250 12.00 7.04 9.47
C THR A 250 12.85 8.28 9.69
N SER A 251 12.99 9.16 8.70
CA SER A 251 13.80 10.38 8.81
C SER A 251 12.94 11.61 8.61
N PHE A 252 13.04 12.53 9.57
CA PHE A 252 12.32 13.80 9.64
C PHE A 252 13.32 14.92 9.40
N TYR A 253 13.00 15.81 8.47
CA TYR A 253 13.82 16.96 8.07
C TYR A 253 13.13 18.22 8.57
N PHE A 254 13.85 18.97 9.40
CA PHE A 254 13.38 20.21 10.00
C PHE A 254 14.11 21.42 9.42
N ILE A 255 13.42 22.54 9.34
CA ILE A 255 13.99 23.85 9.00
C ILE A 255 13.95 24.72 10.25
N LYS A 256 15.03 25.45 10.53
CA LYS A 256 15.04 26.44 11.61
C LYS A 256 14.15 27.64 11.23
N GLY A 257 13.23 27.99 12.11
CA GLY A 257 12.34 29.14 12.01
C GLY A 257 11.94 29.64 13.40
N GLU A 258 10.91 30.47 13.46
CA GLU A 258 10.39 31.01 14.72
C GLU A 258 9.57 29.96 15.47
N PRO A 259 9.55 29.94 16.82
CA PRO A 259 8.67 29.06 17.57
C PRO A 259 7.20 29.24 17.17
N ARG A 260 6.49 28.13 16.93
CA ARG A 260 5.05 28.14 16.64
C ARG A 260 4.32 26.96 17.28
N ASN A 261 3.03 27.15 17.54
CA ASN A 261 2.16 26.14 18.12
C ASN A 261 1.44 25.36 17.02
N ILE A 262 1.94 24.16 16.75
CA ILE A 262 1.31 23.22 15.81
C ILE A 262 0.93 21.97 16.55
N SER A 263 -0.29 21.47 16.31
CA SER A 263 -0.67 20.13 16.71
C SER A 263 -0.39 19.15 15.59
N TYR A 264 0.25 18.04 15.93
CA TYR A 264 0.42 16.91 15.02
C TYR A 264 -0.55 15.80 15.38
N CYS A 265 -1.14 15.19 14.35
CA CYS A 265 -1.98 14.01 14.50
C CYS A 265 -1.54 12.94 13.50
N THR A 266 -1.29 11.75 14.00
CA THR A 266 -0.95 10.58 13.20
C THR A 266 -2.17 9.69 13.08
N ASP A 267 -2.54 9.37 11.84
CA ASP A 267 -3.72 8.56 11.57
C ASP A 267 -3.33 7.26 10.85
N TYR A 268 -3.65 6.14 11.50
CA TYR A 268 -3.62 4.80 10.92
C TYR A 268 -4.89 4.48 10.14
N GLN A 269 -4.80 4.60 8.82
CA GLN A 269 -5.89 4.28 7.91
C GLN A 269 -5.73 2.85 7.36
N ASN A 270 -6.84 2.12 7.33
CA ASN A 270 -6.93 0.94 6.48
C ASN A 270 -7.21 1.42 5.03
N ILE A 271 -7.04 0.53 4.05
CA ILE A 271 -7.12 0.78 2.60
C ILE A 271 -8.44 1.46 2.15
N SER A 272 -9.45 1.64 3.01
CA SER A 272 -10.82 2.03 2.68
C SER A 272 -11.18 3.50 2.81
N ASP A 273 -10.36 4.36 3.41
CA ASP A 273 -10.86 5.65 3.93
C ASP A 273 -10.28 6.87 3.20
N GLU A 274 -10.23 6.85 1.86
CA GLU A 274 -9.85 8.04 1.07
C GLU A 274 -10.83 9.20 1.29
N ASN A 275 -12.11 8.93 1.57
CA ASN A 275 -13.08 9.95 1.96
C ASN A 275 -12.73 10.65 3.30
N ASN A 276 -12.03 9.99 4.23
CA ASN A 276 -11.60 10.65 5.48
C ASN A 276 -10.49 11.67 5.25
N LEU A 277 -9.65 11.49 4.22
CA LEU A 277 -8.61 12.46 3.87
C LEU A 277 -9.22 13.82 3.49
N TYR A 278 -10.35 13.78 2.78
CA TYR A 278 -11.08 14.98 2.37
C TYR A 278 -11.69 15.71 3.58
N MET A 279 -12.34 14.96 4.48
CA MET A 279 -12.94 15.52 5.72
C MET A 279 -11.91 16.22 6.63
N HIS A 280 -10.70 15.65 6.76
CA HIS A 280 -9.65 16.27 7.58
C HIS A 280 -9.11 17.56 6.96
N LYS A 281 -8.98 17.61 5.63
CA LYS A 281 -8.49 18.79 4.93
C LYS A 281 -9.51 19.94 4.95
N GLU A 282 -10.81 19.64 4.80
CA GLU A 282 -11.89 20.63 5.00
C GLU A 282 -11.91 21.21 6.42
N SER A 283 -11.46 20.43 7.42
CA SER A 283 -11.33 20.87 8.81
C SER A 283 -10.06 21.69 9.10
N GLY A 284 -9.30 22.06 8.05
CA GLY A 284 -8.08 22.86 8.13
C GLY A 284 -6.82 22.08 8.49
N TRP A 285 -6.81 20.74 8.37
CA TRP A 285 -5.60 19.94 8.60
C TRP A 285 -4.71 19.87 7.35
N CYS A 286 -3.43 20.14 7.54
CA CYS A 286 -2.40 20.06 6.52
C CYS A 286 -1.78 18.66 6.44
N HIS A 287 -1.76 18.08 5.25
CA HIS A 287 -1.13 16.79 4.99
C HIS A 287 0.39 16.93 4.83
N ILE A 288 1.18 16.19 5.64
CA ILE A 288 2.65 16.25 5.59
C ILE A 288 3.26 14.96 5.06
N TYR A 289 2.71 13.81 5.46
CA TYR A 289 3.28 12.52 5.10
C TYR A 289 2.22 11.44 4.97
N SER A 290 2.41 10.55 4.01
CA SER A 290 1.68 9.28 3.86
C SER A 290 2.69 8.17 3.64
N SER A 291 2.57 7.08 4.40
CA SER A 291 3.40 5.90 4.18
C SER A 291 3.06 5.23 2.85
N TYR A 292 4.07 4.63 2.23
CA TYR A 292 3.92 3.91 0.95
C TYR A 292 3.36 2.49 1.12
N SER A 293 3.21 2.01 2.36
CA SER A 293 2.75 0.65 2.62
C SER A 293 1.26 0.51 2.32
N SER A 294 0.92 -0.42 1.42
CA SER A 294 -0.46 -0.71 1.02
C SER A 294 -1.27 -1.42 2.09
N MET A 295 -0.67 -1.91 3.18
CA MET A 295 -1.38 -2.62 4.26
C MET A 295 -1.55 -1.77 5.52
N GLN A 296 -0.65 -0.82 5.73
CA GLN A 296 -0.56 0.01 6.95
C GLN A 296 -0.25 1.44 6.52
N LYS A 297 -1.30 2.15 6.10
CA LYS A 297 -1.19 3.53 5.66
C LYS A 297 -1.18 4.41 6.91
N TRP A 298 -0.02 4.95 7.22
CA TRP A 298 0.15 5.95 8.26
C TRP A 298 0.23 7.31 7.62
N THR A 299 -0.60 8.23 8.08
CA THR A 299 -0.60 9.62 7.62
C THR A 299 -0.26 10.54 8.77
N ILE A 300 0.48 11.62 8.49
CA ILE A 300 0.81 12.66 9.45
C ILE A 300 0.16 13.94 8.98
N TRP A 301 -0.63 14.53 9.88
CA TRP A 301 -1.34 15.78 9.70
C TRP A 301 -0.82 16.81 10.70
N SER A 302 -0.85 18.08 10.30
CA SER A 302 -0.55 19.21 11.16
C SER A 302 -1.66 20.26 11.09
N LYS A 303 -1.92 20.94 12.21
CA LYS A 303 -2.75 22.14 12.23
C LYS A 303 -2.16 23.15 13.21
N GLU A 304 -2.00 24.38 12.75
CA GLU A 304 -1.55 25.50 13.57
C GLU A 304 -2.72 26.00 14.43
N TYR A 305 -2.43 26.45 15.64
CA TYR A 305 -3.41 26.99 16.58
C TYR A 305 -2.80 28.10 17.43
N GLU A 306 -3.63 29.04 17.86
CA GLU A 306 -3.20 30.16 18.72
C GLU A 306 -3.19 29.77 20.21
N GLU A 307 -2.48 30.52 21.06
CA GLU A 307 -2.34 30.20 22.50
C GLU A 307 -3.68 30.14 23.25
N ASP A 308 -4.70 30.88 22.77
CA ASP A 308 -6.04 30.93 23.34
C ASP A 308 -7.01 29.89 22.75
N GLU A 309 -6.59 29.12 21.73
CA GLU A 309 -7.41 28.08 21.12
C GLU A 309 -7.20 26.70 21.76
N ILE A 310 -8.29 25.94 21.91
CA ILE A 310 -8.21 24.55 22.35
C ILE A 310 -7.44 23.75 21.30
N LYS A 311 -6.34 23.10 21.72
CA LYS A 311 -5.48 22.25 20.87
C LYS A 311 -6.33 21.40 19.91
N PRO A 312 -6.24 21.63 18.59
CA PRO A 312 -7.06 20.92 17.62
C PRO A 312 -6.67 19.45 17.59
N ARG A 313 -7.65 18.55 17.57
CA ARG A 313 -7.44 17.10 17.47
C ARG A 313 -8.32 16.51 16.38
N ILE A 314 -7.77 15.57 15.61
CA ILE A 314 -8.51 14.89 14.53
C ILE A 314 -9.66 14.03 15.08
N PHE A 315 -9.47 13.41 16.24
CA PHE A 315 -10.50 12.62 16.93
C PHE A 315 -10.95 13.34 18.19
N THR A 316 -12.13 13.97 18.12
CA THR A 316 -12.75 14.65 19.27
C THR A 316 -13.22 13.65 20.34
N ASP A 317 -13.61 12.43 19.94
CA ASP A 317 -14.11 11.40 20.85
C ASP A 317 -13.02 10.46 21.37
N SER A 318 -12.92 10.34 22.69
CA SER A 318 -12.04 9.39 23.40
C SER A 318 -12.30 7.93 23.00
N ILE A 319 -13.54 7.56 22.71
CA ILE A 319 -13.94 6.21 22.28
C ILE A 319 -13.31 5.84 20.93
N ASN A 320 -13.29 6.78 19.98
CA ASN A 320 -12.71 6.56 18.66
C ASN A 320 -11.18 6.39 18.74
N ARG A 321 -10.51 7.13 19.63
CA ARG A 321 -9.07 6.97 19.92
C ARG A 321 -8.72 5.59 20.46
N ILE A 322 -9.47 5.09 21.44
CA ILE A 322 -9.22 3.76 22.03
C ILE A 322 -9.45 2.66 20.99
N LYS A 323 -10.53 2.78 20.20
CA LYS A 323 -10.84 1.84 19.12
C LYS A 323 -9.74 1.83 18.07
N HIS A 324 -9.21 2.99 17.72
CA HIS A 324 -8.08 3.16 16.82
C HIS A 324 -6.81 2.50 17.38
N ALA A 325 -6.44 2.83 18.61
CA ALA A 325 -5.25 2.26 19.26
C ALA A 325 -5.33 0.73 19.41
N LYS A 326 -6.52 0.20 19.73
CA LYS A 326 -6.77 -1.25 19.79
C LYS A 326 -6.59 -1.91 18.43
N LYS A 327 -7.06 -1.26 17.35
CA LYS A 327 -6.93 -1.76 15.98
C LYS A 327 -5.47 -1.81 15.54
N VAL A 328 -4.65 -0.82 15.92
CA VAL A 328 -3.21 -0.81 15.66
C VAL A 328 -2.53 -1.96 16.42
N ALA A 329 -2.81 -2.10 17.72
CA ALA A 329 -2.23 -3.15 18.55
C ALA A 329 -2.61 -4.57 18.08
N SER A 330 -3.87 -4.78 17.70
CA SER A 330 -4.34 -6.08 17.19
C SER A 330 -3.74 -6.41 15.83
N ALA A 331 -3.63 -5.42 14.93
CA ALA A 331 -3.01 -5.63 13.61
C ALA A 331 -1.54 -6.04 13.73
N TYR A 332 -0.75 -5.37 14.59
CA TYR A 332 0.64 -5.73 14.79
C TYR A 332 0.81 -7.06 15.54
N THR A 333 -0.06 -7.37 16.49
CA THR A 333 -0.05 -8.68 17.16
C THR A 333 -0.32 -9.79 16.15
N LEU A 334 -1.34 -9.65 15.31
CA LEU A 334 -1.66 -10.64 14.28
C LEU A 334 -0.52 -10.83 13.27
N LEU A 335 0.21 -9.76 12.96
CA LEU A 335 1.31 -9.78 12.01
C LEU A 335 2.59 -10.41 12.60
N PHE A 336 2.95 -10.09 13.84
CA PHE A 336 4.21 -10.52 14.45
C PHE A 336 4.10 -11.79 15.30
N LEU A 337 2.93 -12.15 15.82
CA LEU A 337 2.75 -13.33 16.65
C LEU A 337 3.11 -14.66 15.93
N PRO A 338 2.70 -14.90 14.66
CA PRO A 338 3.11 -16.11 13.96
C PRO A 338 4.64 -16.19 13.78
N VAL A 339 5.29 -15.04 13.55
CA VAL A 339 6.75 -14.96 13.45
C VAL A 339 7.38 -15.36 14.77
N LEU A 340 6.92 -14.81 15.91
CA LEU A 340 7.42 -15.20 17.23
C LEU A 340 7.27 -16.70 17.49
N ILE A 341 6.11 -17.28 17.17
CA ILE A 341 5.87 -18.73 17.34
C ILE A 341 6.85 -19.55 16.52
N ILE A 342 7.06 -19.20 15.25
CA ILE A 342 8.00 -19.89 14.36
C ILE A 342 9.44 -19.80 14.90
N TYR A 343 9.89 -18.61 15.30
CA TYR A 343 11.25 -18.45 15.81
C TYR A 343 11.46 -19.12 17.17
N ILE A 344 10.45 -19.14 18.04
CA ILE A 344 10.49 -19.94 19.29
C ILE A 344 10.61 -21.43 18.93
N PHE A 345 9.81 -21.92 17.99
CA PHE A 345 9.87 -23.32 17.55
C PHE A 345 11.24 -23.69 16.98
N ILE A 346 11.79 -22.86 16.09
CA ILE A 346 13.15 -23.05 15.54
C ILE A 346 14.19 -23.08 16.66
N LEU A 347 14.12 -22.14 17.60
CA LEU A 347 15.03 -22.10 18.75
C LEU A 347 14.92 -23.38 19.58
N THR A 348 13.71 -23.86 19.88
CA THR A 348 13.51 -25.10 20.66
C THR A 348 14.08 -26.34 19.98
N LEU A 349 14.04 -26.42 18.64
CA LEU A 349 14.64 -27.52 17.90
C LEU A 349 16.16 -27.47 17.89
N GLN A 350 16.75 -26.27 18.01
CA GLN A 350 18.20 -26.07 18.01
C GLN A 350 18.84 -26.16 19.39
N LEU A 351 18.08 -25.92 20.47
CA LEU A 351 18.59 -25.98 21.84
C LEU A 351 19.34 -27.29 22.19
N PRO A 352 18.87 -28.49 21.77
CA PRO A 352 19.58 -29.74 22.04
C PRO A 352 20.86 -29.95 21.20
N LEU A 353 21.03 -29.18 20.11
CA LEU A 353 22.15 -29.27 19.17
C LEU A 353 23.27 -28.26 19.48
N LEU A 354 23.09 -27.44 20.52
CA LEU A 354 24.04 -26.43 20.96
C LEU A 354 25.29 -27.08 21.57
N ASN A 355 26.38 -27.08 20.81
CA ASN A 355 27.71 -27.35 21.33
C ASN A 355 28.33 -26.05 21.84
N PHE A 356 29.03 -26.08 22.98
CA PHE A 356 29.74 -24.93 23.57
C PHE A 356 31.04 -24.57 22.81
N SER A 357 31.01 -24.57 21.48
CA SER A 357 32.10 -24.11 20.63
C SER A 357 31.70 -22.82 19.90
N PHE A 358 32.64 -21.93 19.63
CA PHE A 358 32.42 -20.74 18.78
C PHE A 358 32.32 -21.16 17.30
N SER A 359 31.34 -22.01 16.96
CA SER A 359 30.98 -22.37 15.59
C SER A 359 29.76 -21.57 15.12
N ILE A 360 29.42 -21.66 13.84
CA ILE A 360 28.19 -21.09 13.26
C ILE A 360 26.93 -21.58 14.03
N ASP A 361 27.02 -22.74 14.68
CA ASP A 361 25.94 -23.35 15.45
C ASP A 361 25.61 -22.58 16.75
N THR A 362 26.56 -21.84 17.33
CA THR A 362 26.30 -20.97 18.50
C THR A 362 25.85 -19.56 18.14
N LEU A 363 26.19 -19.06 16.95
CA LEU A 363 25.76 -17.72 16.48
C LEU A 363 24.27 -17.67 16.09
N ASN A 364 23.73 -18.75 15.52
CA ASN A 364 22.33 -18.86 15.10
C ASN A 364 21.31 -18.65 16.25
N PRO A 365 21.41 -19.34 17.40
CA PRO A 365 20.47 -19.15 18.50
C PRO A 365 20.55 -17.75 19.12
N ILE A 366 21.73 -17.12 19.13
CA ILE A 366 21.90 -15.72 19.57
C ILE A 366 21.14 -14.77 18.64
N LEU A 367 21.29 -14.94 17.32
CA LEU A 367 20.58 -14.16 16.33
C LEU A 367 19.05 -14.33 16.45
N TYR A 368 18.58 -15.56 16.61
CA TYR A 368 17.14 -15.83 16.80
C TYR A 368 16.60 -15.23 18.09
N THR A 369 17.36 -15.28 19.18
CA THR A 369 17.00 -14.61 20.44
C THR A 369 16.91 -13.09 20.25
N PHE A 370 17.86 -12.49 19.53
CA PHE A 370 17.81 -11.05 19.21
C PHE A 370 16.58 -10.69 18.38
N VAL A 371 16.24 -11.51 17.37
CA VAL A 371 15.04 -11.33 16.54
C VAL A 371 13.76 -11.45 17.36
N LEU A 372 13.68 -12.42 18.29
CA LEU A 372 12.56 -12.57 19.22
C LEU A 372 12.38 -11.34 20.11
N CYS A 373 13.46 -10.83 20.69
CA CYS A 373 13.44 -9.61 21.50
C CYS A 373 12.95 -8.40 20.68
N LEU A 374 13.45 -8.24 19.45
CA LEU A 374 13.07 -7.16 18.53
C LEU A 374 11.56 -7.17 18.25
N PHE A 375 11.02 -8.29 17.76
CA PHE A 375 9.61 -8.38 17.40
C PHE A 375 8.68 -8.32 18.62
N SER A 376 9.09 -8.90 19.76
CA SER A 376 8.36 -8.79 21.03
C SER A 376 8.26 -7.33 21.47
N SER A 377 9.33 -6.55 21.30
CA SER A 377 9.33 -5.12 21.63
C SER A 377 8.28 -4.32 20.84
N PHE A 378 8.01 -4.68 19.58
CA PHE A 378 7.01 -4.01 18.75
C PHE A 378 5.59 -4.29 19.22
N ILE A 379 5.30 -5.55 19.58
CA ILE A 379 4.00 -5.93 20.17
C ILE A 379 3.80 -5.19 21.49
N ILE A 380 4.78 -5.24 22.39
CA ILE A 380 4.71 -4.59 23.71
C ILE A 380 4.47 -3.09 23.56
N ARG A 381 5.24 -2.38 22.71
CA ARG A 381 5.06 -0.94 22.47
C ARG A 381 3.66 -0.59 21.98
N SER A 382 3.12 -1.39 21.05
CA SER A 382 1.79 -1.19 20.48
C SER A 382 0.69 -1.38 21.53
N TRP A 383 0.83 -2.35 22.43
CA TRP A 383 -0.11 -2.55 23.55
C TRP A 383 0.04 -1.48 24.64
N LEU A 384 1.26 -1.05 24.95
CA LEU A 384 1.49 0.08 25.87
C LEU A 384 0.84 1.36 25.33
N TYR A 385 0.87 1.60 24.01
CA TYR A 385 0.13 2.70 23.39
C TYR A 385 -1.38 2.57 23.63
N TYR A 386 -1.97 1.40 23.40
CA TYR A 386 -3.38 1.16 23.71
C TYR A 386 -3.73 1.43 25.18
N PHE A 387 -2.90 0.96 26.12
CA PHE A 387 -3.15 1.20 27.55
C PHE A 387 -3.04 2.67 27.93
N ARG A 388 -2.09 3.44 27.38
CA ARG A 388 -2.01 4.89 27.59
C ARG A 388 -3.27 5.60 27.11
N MET A 389 -3.70 5.32 25.88
CA MET A 389 -4.91 5.91 25.31
C MET A 389 -6.19 5.56 26.11
N LYS A 390 -6.22 4.39 26.76
CA LYS A 390 -7.31 3.98 27.66
C LYS A 390 -7.25 4.69 29.02
N GLY A 391 -6.05 4.97 29.54
CA GLY A 391 -5.87 5.72 30.79
C GLY A 391 -6.31 7.18 30.64
N ASP A 392 -5.95 7.82 29.52
CA ASP A 392 -6.30 9.21 29.21
C ASP A 392 -7.81 9.45 29.02
N SER A 393 -8.63 8.40 28.86
CA SER A 393 -10.09 8.54 28.69
C SER A 393 -10.88 8.35 29.99
N GLN A 394 -10.20 8.01 31.09
CA GLN A 394 -10.81 7.85 32.42
C GLN A 394 -10.53 9.05 33.34
N LEU A 395 -9.74 10.01 32.86
CA LEU A 395 -9.58 11.37 33.38
C LEU A 395 -10.44 12.31 32.55
#